data_AF-A0AAX6EKI8-F1
#
_entry.id   AF-A0AAX6EKI8-F1
#
_cell.length_a   1.000
_cell.length_b   1.000
_cell.length_c   1.000
_cell.angle_alpha   90.00
_cell.angle_beta   90.00
_cell.angle_gamma   90.00
#
_symmetry.space_group_name_H-M   'P 1'
#
loop_
_entity.id
_entity.type
_entity.pdbx_description
1 polymer ?
#
loop_
_entity_poly.entity_id
_entity_poly.type
_entity_poly.pdbx_seq_one_letter_code
_entity_poly.pdbx_strand_id
1 'polypeptide(L)'
;MEDTAQWFSLPVPHVQALAASLDGASDIPERYVRPEAEADPVADDGEGVRLPVIDLGQAQLSPEESAKLGLACEEWGFFQLINHGVPTELIENIKMDIVEFFKLPIEEKEHLHKYQTTVITAMAKPS
;
A
#
# COMPACT_ATOMS: atom_id res chain seq x y z
N MET A 1 -14.08 -1.40 41.41
CA MET A 1 -12.78 -0.93 40.89
C MET A 1 -12.85 -1.17 39.41
N GLU A 2 -13.24 -0.15 38.66
CA GLU A 2 -13.40 -0.23 37.22
C GLU A 2 -12.01 -0.15 36.59
N ASP A 3 -11.57 -1.25 35.94
CA ASP A 3 -10.40 -1.26 35.08
C ASP A 3 -10.72 -0.39 33.86
N THR A 4 -10.31 0.87 33.93
CA THR A 4 -10.20 1.73 32.75
C THR A 4 -9.02 1.22 31.96
N ALA A 5 -9.26 0.18 31.14
CA ALA A 5 -8.33 -0.27 30.12
C ALA A 5 -8.01 0.93 29.22
N GLN A 6 -6.87 1.54 29.53
CA GLN A 6 -6.20 2.54 28.73
C GLN A 6 -6.05 1.99 27.31
N TRP A 7 -6.90 2.44 26.39
CA TRP A 7 -6.79 2.16 24.95
C TRP A 7 -5.58 2.91 24.35
N PHE A 8 -4.44 2.96 25.03
CA PHE A 8 -3.27 3.63 24.48
C PHE A 8 -2.78 2.76 23.33
N SER A 9 -2.84 3.30 22.11
CA SER A 9 -2.25 2.64 20.95
C SER A 9 -0.80 2.32 21.27
N LEU A 10 -0.46 1.04 21.41
CA LEU A 10 0.92 0.63 21.62
C LEU A 10 1.76 1.20 20.47
N PRO A 11 2.86 1.92 20.75
CA PRO A 11 3.77 2.37 19.71
C PRO A 11 4.13 1.18 18.82
N VAL A 12 3.87 1.32 17.52
CA VAL A 12 4.23 0.30 16.54
C VAL A 12 5.65 0.63 16.10
N PRO A 13 6.64 -0.24 16.35
CA PRO A 13 7.99 -0.01 15.87
C PRO A 13 8.01 0.03 14.34
N HIS A 14 8.92 0.81 13.77
CA HIS A 14 9.07 0.90 12.32
C HIS A 14 9.50 -0.47 11.75
N VAL A 15 8.66 -1.09 10.92
CA VAL A 15 8.87 -2.48 10.46
C VAL A 15 10.19 -2.67 9.71
N GLN A 16 10.65 -1.66 8.95
CA GLN A 16 11.97 -1.70 8.30
C GLN A 16 13.13 -1.82 9.32
N ALA A 17 13.02 -1.16 10.48
CA ALA A 17 14.03 -1.21 11.54
C ALA A 17 14.03 -2.58 12.22
N LEU A 18 12.82 -3.08 12.49
CA LEU A 18 12.60 -4.43 13.00
C LEU A 18 13.24 -5.46 12.06
N ALA A 19 12.90 -5.42 10.76
CA ALA A 19 13.43 -6.35 9.76
C ALA A 19 14.97 -6.32 9.67
N ALA A 20 15.60 -5.15 9.82
CA ALA A 20 17.06 -5.03 9.84
C ALA A 20 17.72 -5.62 11.10
N SER A 21 16.96 -5.81 12.18
CA SER A 21 17.43 -6.36 13.45
C SER A 21 17.14 -7.86 13.64
N LEU A 22 16.31 -8.46 12.78
CA LEU A 22 15.99 -9.89 12.85
C LEU A 22 17.01 -10.71 12.06
N ASP A 23 17.46 -11.84 12.63
CA ASP A 23 18.38 -12.77 11.98
C ASP A 23 17.65 -13.86 11.15
N GLY A 24 16.31 -13.79 11.03
CA GLY A 24 15.50 -14.70 10.23
C GLY A 24 14.00 -14.64 10.52
N ALA A 25 13.22 -15.52 9.88
CA ALA A 25 11.76 -15.59 10.01
C ALA A 25 11.26 -16.12 11.37
N SER A 26 12.14 -16.72 12.18
CA SER A 26 11.79 -17.29 13.48
C SER A 26 11.59 -16.25 14.59
N ASP A 27 11.92 -14.98 14.31
CA ASP A 27 11.85 -13.87 15.28
C ASP A 27 10.74 -12.85 14.96
N ILE A 28 9.77 -13.20 14.09
CA ILE A 28 8.64 -12.32 13.78
C ILE A 28 7.77 -12.16 15.04
N PRO A 29 7.56 -10.93 15.55
CA PRO A 29 6.76 -10.73 16.75
C PRO A 29 5.31 -11.20 16.56
N GLU A 30 4.74 -11.84 17.59
CA GLU A 30 3.38 -12.43 17.55
C GLU A 30 2.30 -11.46 17.03
N ARG A 31 2.45 -10.16 17.30
CA ARG A 31 1.51 -9.11 16.83
C ARG A 31 1.39 -8.97 15.31
N TYR A 32 2.34 -9.52 14.54
CA TYR A 32 2.33 -9.52 13.07
C TYR A 32 1.97 -10.89 12.49
N VAL A 33 1.90 -11.93 13.33
CA VAL A 33 1.47 -13.27 12.90
C VAL A 33 -0.02 -13.22 12.62
N ARG A 34 -0.42 -13.71 11.44
CA ARG A 34 -1.82 -13.80 11.02
C ARG A 34 -2.20 -15.27 10.89
N PRO A 35 -2.80 -15.89 11.91
CA PRO A 35 -3.23 -17.29 11.86
C PRO A 35 -4.17 -17.58 10.68
N GLU A 36 -4.93 -16.58 10.23
CA GLU A 36 -5.88 -16.68 9.13
C GLU A 36 -5.21 -16.70 7.75
N ALA A 37 -3.96 -16.22 7.64
CA ALA A 37 -3.21 -16.22 6.38
C ALA A 37 -2.79 -17.64 5.93
N GLU A 38 -2.80 -18.61 6.85
CA GLU A 38 -2.63 -20.04 6.55
C GLU A 38 -3.94 -20.66 6.01
N ALA A 39 -5.09 -20.04 6.32
CA ALA A 39 -6.41 -20.54 5.93
C ALA A 39 -6.88 -20.00 4.56
N ASP A 40 -6.44 -18.81 4.18
CA ASP A 40 -6.58 -18.23 2.84
C ASP A 40 -5.19 -18.24 2.16
N PRO A 41 -4.83 -19.28 1.39
CA PRO A 41 -3.59 -19.24 0.64
C PRO A 41 -3.61 -18.01 -0.28
N VAL A 42 -2.60 -17.14 -0.16
CA VAL A 42 -2.31 -16.12 -1.17
C VAL A 42 -2.25 -16.86 -2.50
N ALA A 43 -3.12 -16.48 -3.44
CA ALA A 43 -3.47 -17.23 -4.64
C ALA A 43 -2.31 -18.05 -5.22
N ASP A 44 -2.57 -19.36 -5.40
CA ASP A 44 -1.75 -20.34 -6.10
C ASP A 44 -1.16 -19.75 -7.39
N ASP A 45 0.15 -19.94 -7.58
CA ASP A 45 0.90 -19.53 -8.76
C ASP A 45 0.66 -20.46 -9.98
N GLY A 46 -0.15 -21.50 -9.80
CA GLY A 46 -0.69 -22.36 -10.86
C GLY A 46 -1.83 -21.73 -11.65
N GLU A 47 -1.52 -21.14 -12.82
CA GLU A 47 -2.48 -20.50 -13.74
C GLU A 47 -3.44 -19.52 -13.06
N GLY A 48 -2.86 -18.66 -12.21
CA GLY A 48 -3.55 -17.62 -11.47
C GLY A 48 -4.44 -16.74 -12.34
N VAL A 49 -5.62 -16.46 -11.79
CA VAL A 49 -6.61 -15.49 -12.24
C VAL A 49 -5.90 -14.19 -12.71
N ARG A 50 -5.86 -13.96 -14.04
CA ARG A 50 -5.18 -12.79 -14.62
C ARG A 50 -6.09 -11.57 -14.54
N LEU A 51 -5.65 -10.55 -13.79
CA LEU A 51 -6.34 -9.26 -13.72
C LEU A 51 -6.56 -8.66 -15.12
N PRO A 52 -7.73 -8.07 -15.41
CA PRO A 52 -7.98 -7.39 -16.67
C PRO A 52 -6.94 -6.29 -16.93
N VAL A 53 -6.46 -6.18 -18.17
CA VAL A 53 -5.53 -5.13 -18.62
C VAL A 53 -6.25 -4.24 -19.61
N ILE A 54 -6.36 -2.94 -19.37
CA ILE A 54 -7.03 -1.97 -20.24
C ILE A 54 -5.99 -1.12 -20.97
N ASP A 55 -6.12 -1.01 -22.29
CA ASP A 55 -5.23 -0.21 -23.14
C ASP A 55 -5.82 1.20 -23.37
N LEU A 56 -5.11 2.22 -22.90
CA LEU A 56 -5.48 3.63 -23.03
C LEU A 56 -4.71 4.37 -24.13
N GLY A 57 -3.98 3.67 -25.00
CA GLY A 57 -3.09 4.28 -26.00
C GLY A 57 -3.80 5.08 -27.09
N GLN A 58 -5.12 4.97 -27.20
CA GLN A 58 -5.92 5.74 -28.14
C GLN A 58 -6.44 7.03 -27.50
N ALA A 59 -6.49 8.12 -28.28
CA ALA A 59 -6.99 9.42 -27.81
C ALA A 59 -8.43 9.36 -27.28
N GLN A 60 -9.22 8.42 -27.80
CA GLN A 60 -10.50 8.02 -27.25
C GLN A 60 -10.48 6.51 -27.06
N LEU A 61 -10.91 6.04 -25.89
CA LEU A 61 -11.11 4.62 -25.61
C LEU A 61 -11.95 3.96 -26.73
N SER A 62 -11.45 2.85 -27.26
CA SER A 62 -12.22 2.05 -28.22
C SER A 62 -13.49 1.51 -27.54
N PRO A 63 -14.57 1.24 -28.28
CA PRO A 63 -15.76 0.62 -27.72
C PRO A 63 -15.46 -0.72 -27.00
N GLU A 64 -14.48 -1.46 -27.50
CA GLU A 64 -14.00 -2.72 -26.91
C GLU A 64 -13.32 -2.49 -25.55
N GLU A 65 -12.35 -1.58 -25.47
CA GLU A 65 -11.63 -1.29 -24.22
C GLU A 65 -12.55 -0.60 -23.19
N SER A 66 -13.53 0.19 -23.65
CA SER A 66 -14.58 0.77 -22.81
C SER A 66 -15.49 -0.31 -22.20
N ALA A 67 -15.95 -1.28 -23.01
CA ALA A 67 -16.75 -2.40 -22.51
C ALA A 67 -15.96 -3.27 -21.53
N LYS A 68 -14.69 -3.53 -21.84
CA LYS A 68 -13.76 -4.27 -20.99
C LYS A 68 -13.51 -3.57 -19.65
N LEU A 69 -13.36 -2.25 -19.66
CA LEU A 69 -13.24 -1.43 -18.45
C LEU A 69 -14.51 -1.52 -17.61
N GLY A 70 -15.70 -1.47 -18.24
CA GLY A 70 -16.99 -1.66 -17.56
C GLY A 70 -17.06 -3.01 -16.85
N LEU A 71 -16.77 -4.10 -17.57
CA LEU A 71 -16.75 -5.45 -17.02
C LEU A 71 -15.72 -5.62 -15.89
N ALA A 72 -14.52 -5.03 -16.04
CA ALA A 72 -13.52 -5.06 -14.99
C ALA A 72 -13.99 -4.32 -13.73
N CYS A 73 -14.70 -3.19 -13.87
CA CYS A 73 -15.28 -2.50 -12.72
C CYS A 73 -16.35 -3.33 -12.01
N GLU A 74 -17.22 -4.02 -12.77
CA GLU A 74 -18.37 -4.76 -12.24
C GLU A 74 -17.97 -6.11 -11.63
N GLU A 75 -17.15 -6.88 -12.34
CA GLU A 75 -16.83 -8.26 -11.96
C GLU A 75 -15.59 -8.35 -11.05
N TRP A 76 -14.64 -7.42 -11.18
CA TRP A 76 -13.36 -7.50 -10.49
C TRP A 76 -13.13 -6.41 -9.45
N GLY A 77 -13.56 -5.18 -9.75
CA GLY A 77 -13.20 -3.99 -8.97
C GLY A 77 -11.71 -3.60 -9.07
N PHE A 78 -10.90 -4.35 -9.85
CA PHE A 78 -9.47 -4.14 -10.07
C PHE A 78 -9.07 -4.45 -11.51
N PHE A 79 -8.14 -3.67 -12.05
CA PHE A 79 -7.58 -3.84 -13.39
C PHE A 79 -6.23 -3.11 -13.49
N GLN A 80 -5.46 -3.42 -14.52
CA GLN A 80 -4.20 -2.75 -14.87
C GLN A 80 -4.42 -1.84 -16.08
N LEU A 81 -3.73 -0.71 -16.13
CA LEU A 81 -3.74 0.19 -17.29
C LEU A 81 -2.39 0.12 -18.01
N ILE A 82 -2.42 0.05 -19.34
CA ILE A 82 -1.24 0.22 -20.18
C ILE A 82 -1.46 1.39 -21.15
N ASN A 83 -0.36 1.94 -21.67
CA ASN A 83 -0.37 3.09 -22.57
C ASN A 83 -1.19 4.29 -22.03
N HIS A 84 -1.21 4.47 -20.70
CA HIS A 84 -1.98 5.49 -19.98
C HIS A 84 -1.46 6.93 -20.15
N GLY A 85 -0.48 7.15 -21.04
CA GLY A 85 0.07 8.48 -21.35
C GLY A 85 0.96 9.11 -20.27
N VAL A 86 1.19 8.43 -19.14
CA VAL A 86 2.14 8.90 -18.11
C VAL A 86 3.55 8.49 -18.55
N PRO A 87 4.52 9.42 -18.63
CA PRO A 87 5.87 9.10 -19.05
C PRO A 87 6.53 8.05 -18.15
N THR A 88 7.18 7.04 -18.75
CA THR A 88 7.89 5.99 -18.01
C THR A 88 8.97 6.57 -17.10
N GLU A 89 9.71 7.58 -17.58
CA GLU A 89 10.75 8.28 -16.80
C GLU A 89 10.19 8.89 -15.51
N LEU A 90 8.97 9.44 -15.54
CA LEU A 90 8.34 10.00 -14.33
C LEU A 90 8.03 8.88 -13.31
N ILE A 91 7.54 7.73 -13.78
CA ILE A 91 7.25 6.58 -12.91
C ILE A 91 8.54 6.03 -12.31
N GLU A 92 9.61 5.96 -13.09
CA GLU A 92 10.93 5.51 -12.64
C GLU A 92 11.54 6.47 -11.61
N ASN A 93 11.45 7.77 -11.85
CA ASN A 93 11.91 8.79 -10.91
C ASN A 93 11.13 8.71 -9.59
N ILE A 94 9.79 8.60 -9.62
CA ILE A 94 8.99 8.43 -8.40
C ILE A 94 9.40 7.15 -7.64
N LYS A 95 9.62 6.04 -8.35
CA LYS A 95 10.09 4.79 -7.71
C LYS A 95 11.46 4.99 -7.04
N MET A 96 12.38 5.68 -7.70
CA MET A 96 13.69 6.01 -7.17
C MET A 96 13.57 6.89 -5.92
N ASP A 97 12.81 7.97 -6.00
CA ASP A 97 12.59 8.92 -4.89
C ASP A 97 11.98 8.22 -3.67
N ILE A 98 11.01 7.31 -3.87
CA ILE A 98 10.43 6.50 -2.79
C ILE A 98 11.50 5.60 -2.15
N VAL A 99 12.32 4.92 -2.95
CA VAL A 99 13.40 4.07 -2.44
C VAL A 99 14.42 4.88 -1.66
N GLU A 100 14.82 6.05 -2.18
CA GLU A 100 15.76 6.96 -1.50
C GLU A 100 15.18 7.48 -0.19
N PHE A 101 13.90 7.86 -0.19
CA PHE A 101 13.19 8.27 1.02
C PHE A 101 13.22 7.18 2.10
N PHE A 102 12.90 5.94 1.76
CA PHE A 102 12.90 4.86 2.75
C PHE A 102 14.31 4.46 3.23
N LYS A 103 15.38 4.82 2.50
CA LYS A 103 16.78 4.66 2.93
C LYS A 103 17.23 5.71 3.95
N LEU A 104 16.51 6.82 4.09
CA LEU A 104 16.85 7.84 5.09
C LEU A 104 16.75 7.28 6.53
N PRO A 105 17.51 7.85 7.49
CA PRO A 105 17.39 7.53 8.91
C PRO A 105 15.95 7.68 9.43
N ILE A 106 15.59 6.89 10.43
CA ILE A 106 14.23 6.89 10.99
C ILE A 106 13.90 8.26 11.57
N GLU A 107 14.86 8.93 12.19
CA GLU A 107 14.72 10.24 12.79
C GLU A 107 14.27 11.30 11.76
N GLU A 108 14.82 11.24 10.55
CA GLU A 108 14.45 12.13 9.45
C GLU A 108 13.04 11.82 8.93
N LYS A 109 12.69 10.53 8.81
CA LYS A 109 11.34 10.08 8.40
C LYS A 109 10.27 10.45 9.44
N GLU A 110 10.57 10.31 10.73
CA GLU A 110 9.67 10.66 11.83
C GLU A 110 9.47 12.17 11.97
N HIS A 111 10.47 12.98 11.63
CA HIS A 111 10.33 14.43 11.60
C HIS A 111 9.24 14.84 10.60
N LEU A 112 9.17 14.19 9.43
CA LEU A 112 8.13 14.41 8.41
C LEU A 112 6.74 13.91 8.85
N HIS A 113 6.68 12.80 9.59
CA HIS A 113 5.43 12.24 10.13
C HIS A 113 4.68 13.23 11.03
N LYS A 114 5.40 13.99 11.86
CA LYS A 114 4.82 14.98 12.79
C LYS A 114 4.11 16.15 12.09
N TYR A 115 4.53 16.50 10.88
CA TYR A 115 3.87 17.56 10.10
C TYR A 115 2.52 17.09 9.54
N GLN A 116 2.36 15.82 9.17
CA GLN A 116 1.10 15.32 8.58
C GLN A 116 -0.03 15.20 9.63
N THR A 117 0.26 14.71 10.84
CA THR A 117 -0.73 14.60 11.92
C THR A 117 -1.27 15.96 12.38
N THR A 118 -0.41 16.99 12.37
CA THR A 118 -0.79 18.36 12.76
C THR A 118 -1.79 18.98 11.78
N VAL A 119 -1.62 18.73 10.47
CA VAL A 119 -2.50 19.30 9.43
C VAL A 119 -3.89 18.67 9.46
N ILE A 120 -3.98 17.35 9.66
CA ILE A 120 -5.27 16.63 9.73
C ILE A 120 -6.04 17.04 11.01
N THR A 121 -5.35 17.19 12.14
CA THR A 121 -5.98 17.59 13.41
C THR A 121 -6.45 19.05 13.38
N ALA A 122 -5.73 19.95 12.72
CA ALA A 122 -6.12 21.35 12.57
C ALA A 122 -7.37 21.54 11.69
N MET A 123 -7.60 20.66 10.71
CA MET A 123 -8.80 20.69 9.85
C MET A 123 -10.02 20.04 10.49
N ALA A 124 -9.86 19.23 11.54
CA ALA A 124 -10.92 18.52 12.23
C ALA A 124 -11.49 19.26 13.46
N LYS A 125 -11.11 20.52 13.70
CA LYS A 125 -11.61 21.33 14.82
C LYS A 125 -12.80 22.20 14.34
N PRO A 126 -14.06 21.81 14.59
CA PRO A 126 -15.21 22.69 14.30
C PRO A 126 -15.20 23.90 15.24
N SER A 127 -15.75 25.02 14.75
CA SER A 127 -15.95 26.27 15.53
C SER A 127 -16.96 26.10 16.66
#